data_AF-A0A1I8I4H8-F1
#
_entry.id   AF-A0A1I8I4H8-F1
#
_cell.length_a   1.000
_cell.length_b   1.000
_cell.length_c   1.000
_cell.angle_alpha   90.00
_cell.angle_beta   90.00
_cell.angle_gamma   90.00
#
_symmetry.space_group_name_H-M   'P 1'
#
loop_
_entity.id
_entity.type
_entity.pdbx_description
1 polymer ?
#
loop_
_entity_poly.entity_id
_entity_poly.type
_entity_poly.pdbx_seq_one_letter_code
_entity_poly.pdbx_strand_id
1 'polypeptide(L)'
;LAGALADCGIPTPDRLQQLQRSRGQPPLTSPTSAQQKPQPFPPSRLKSELLEPARYEAGLARIRTLDLQSGSDLAGLCRRLFADCPEDLDRTVAAFGLVCRLAERPRELHRLPCLADRAAGRPDWQSEVFEAVMSLSGVPCQRLEGLKKGANYATGHRSHVGGAWFACFVDGEWRHVDAIWGSAGLPLAADAEASEAAVAAA
;
A
#
# COMPACT_ATOMS: atom_id res chain seq x y z
N LEU A 1 -9.01 0.53 34.17
CA LEU A 1 -8.60 -0.15 32.92
C LEU A 1 -7.21 0.27 32.46
N ALA A 2 -6.88 1.58 32.36
CA ALA A 2 -5.54 2.04 31.95
C ALA A 2 -4.38 1.59 32.90
N GLY A 3 -4.60 1.57 34.22
CA GLY A 3 -3.57 1.16 35.18
C GLY A 3 -3.26 -0.35 35.19
N ALA A 4 -4.24 -1.20 34.85
CA ALA A 4 -4.08 -2.66 34.91
C ALA A 4 -3.29 -3.25 33.73
N LEU A 5 -3.16 -2.51 32.62
CA LEU A 5 -2.41 -2.96 31.45
C LEU A 5 -0.89 -2.71 31.58
N ALA A 6 -0.49 -1.82 32.49
CA ALA A 6 0.93 -1.52 32.74
C ALA A 6 1.67 -2.71 33.40
N ASP A 7 0.97 -3.47 34.24
CA ASP A 7 1.55 -4.60 35.00
C ASP A 7 1.71 -5.88 34.18
N CYS A 8 1.13 -5.97 32.98
CA CYS A 8 1.23 -7.16 32.12
C CYS A 8 2.45 -7.16 31.19
N GLY A 9 3.34 -6.16 31.30
CA GLY A 9 4.48 -6.00 30.40
C GLY A 9 4.10 -5.65 28.96
N ILE A 10 2.83 -5.37 28.68
CA ILE A 10 2.36 -4.92 27.37
C ILE A 10 2.68 -3.43 27.26
N PRO A 11 3.50 -3.02 26.28
CA PRO A 11 3.87 -1.62 26.14
C PRO A 11 2.64 -0.77 25.80
N THR A 12 2.44 0.32 26.55
CA THR A 12 1.40 1.32 26.27
C THR A 12 1.71 2.09 24.98
N PRO A 13 0.73 2.73 24.33
CA PRO A 13 0.98 3.59 23.17
C PRO A 13 2.05 4.66 23.41
N ASP A 14 2.05 5.30 24.59
CA ASP A 14 3.06 6.28 24.97
C ASP A 14 4.45 5.65 25.10
N ARG A 15 4.52 4.45 25.67
CA ARG A 15 5.78 3.70 25.76
C ARG A 15 6.28 3.28 24.40
N LEU A 16 5.41 2.89 23.47
CA LEU A 16 5.77 2.57 22.09
C LEU A 16 6.29 3.82 21.35
N GLN A 17 5.65 4.97 21.50
CA GLN A 17 6.14 6.24 20.92
C GLN A 17 7.52 6.61 21.50
N GLN A 18 7.70 6.48 22.81
CA GLN A 18 8.99 6.73 23.45
C GLN A 18 10.08 5.78 22.94
N LEU A 19 9.77 4.49 22.79
CA LEU A 19 10.69 3.49 22.25
C LEU A 19 11.02 3.78 20.78
N GLN A 20 10.03 4.16 19.98
CA GLN A 20 10.22 4.55 18.59
C GLN A 20 11.19 5.74 18.47
N ARG A 21 10.99 6.77 19.28
CA ARG A 21 11.88 7.95 19.29
C ARG A 21 13.29 7.66 19.82
N SER A 22 13.40 6.83 20.85
CA SER A 22 14.68 6.56 21.50
C SER A 22 15.52 5.49 20.80
N ARG A 23 14.89 4.56 20.08
CA ARG A 23 15.57 3.43 19.41
C ARG A 23 15.46 3.48 17.89
N GLY A 24 14.55 4.26 17.33
CA GLY A 24 14.43 4.46 15.89
C GLY A 24 15.61 5.28 15.37
N GLN A 25 15.99 5.02 14.12
CA GLN A 25 17.04 5.79 13.49
C GLN A 25 16.48 7.10 12.90
N PRO A 26 17.27 8.19 12.88
CA PRO A 26 16.89 9.38 12.15
C PRO A 26 16.81 9.10 10.64
N PRO A 27 16.00 9.87 9.88
CA PRO A 27 15.95 9.75 8.43
C PRO A 27 17.34 9.93 7.81
N LEU A 28 17.63 9.12 6.79
CA LEU A 28 18.82 9.32 5.98
C LEU A 28 18.66 10.60 5.14
N THR A 29 19.63 11.50 5.25
CA THR A 29 19.61 12.81 4.57
C THR A 29 20.12 12.76 3.12
N SER A 30 20.73 11.65 2.73
CA SER A 30 21.23 11.40 1.38
C SER A 30 20.71 10.06 0.89
N PRO A 31 20.34 9.92 -0.40
CA PRO A 31 20.08 8.61 -0.96
C PRO A 31 21.36 7.78 -0.82
N THR A 32 21.30 6.71 -0.03
CA THR A 32 22.34 5.69 -0.05
C THR A 32 22.51 5.29 -1.51
N SER A 33 23.75 5.32 -2.01
CA SER A 33 24.08 4.91 -3.38
C SER A 33 23.25 3.67 -3.74
N ALA A 34 22.62 3.61 -4.91
CA ALA A 34 21.68 2.55 -5.29
C ALA A 34 22.19 1.10 -5.06
N GLN A 35 23.50 0.92 -4.89
CA GLN A 35 24.19 -0.33 -4.56
C GLN A 35 24.09 -0.76 -3.08
N GLN A 36 23.71 0.11 -2.15
CA GLN A 36 23.45 -0.25 -0.75
C GLN A 36 22.04 0.20 -0.37
N LYS A 37 21.05 -0.66 -0.64
CA LYS A 37 19.72 -0.51 -0.03
C LYS A 37 19.93 -0.41 1.49
N PRO A 38 19.53 0.69 2.16
CA PRO A 38 19.70 0.79 3.59
C PRO A 38 19.00 -0.40 4.26
N GLN A 39 19.55 -0.95 5.33
CA GLN A 39 18.88 -2.05 6.03
C GLN A 39 17.54 -1.53 6.58
N PRO A 40 16.47 -2.34 6.59
CA PRO A 40 15.19 -1.93 7.14
C PRO A 40 15.34 -1.69 8.65
N PHE A 41 15.18 -0.43 9.08
CA PHE A 41 15.18 -0.02 10.49
C PHE A 41 13.90 0.72 10.82
N PRO A 42 13.37 0.59 12.06
CA PRO A 42 12.21 1.34 12.48
C PRO A 42 12.51 2.85 12.48
N PRO A 43 11.63 3.68 11.87
CA PRO A 43 11.83 5.12 11.79
C PRO A 43 11.65 5.78 13.16
N SER A 44 12.45 6.80 13.46
CA SER A 44 12.27 7.62 14.67
C SER A 44 11.08 8.58 14.58
N ARG A 45 10.70 8.99 13.36
CA ARG A 45 9.56 9.89 13.09
C ARG A 45 8.21 9.23 13.33
N LEU A 46 7.32 9.90 14.05
CA LEU A 46 5.94 9.47 14.20
C LEU A 46 5.16 9.62 12.88
N LYS A 47 4.06 8.87 12.75
CA LYS A 47 3.15 9.00 11.59
C LYS A 47 2.60 10.42 11.46
N SER A 48 2.27 11.08 12.58
CA SER A 48 1.74 12.45 12.60
C SER A 48 2.73 13.52 12.12
N GLU A 49 4.02 13.20 12.07
CA GLU A 49 5.05 14.12 11.57
C GLU A 49 5.17 14.10 10.04
N LEU A 50 4.63 13.05 9.41
CA LEU A 50 4.55 12.94 7.95
C LEU A 50 3.14 13.14 7.44
N LEU A 51 2.15 12.73 8.24
CA LEU A 51 0.79 12.64 7.80
C LEU A 51 0.10 14.01 7.88
N GLU A 52 -0.02 14.70 6.75
CA GLU A 52 -0.89 15.86 6.58
C GLU A 52 -2.21 15.46 5.88
N PRO A 53 -3.34 15.29 6.61
CA PRO A 53 -4.57 14.72 6.07
C PRO A 53 -5.10 15.43 4.82
N ALA A 54 -5.13 16.77 4.83
CA ALA A 54 -5.65 17.57 3.72
C ALA A 54 -4.87 17.36 2.41
N ARG A 55 -3.54 17.20 2.51
CA ARG A 55 -2.66 16.92 1.37
C ARG A 55 -2.98 15.55 0.76
N TYR A 56 -3.21 14.52 1.58
CA TYR A 56 -3.58 13.21 1.06
C TYR A 56 -4.97 13.17 0.46
N GLU A 57 -5.94 13.84 1.09
CA GLU A 57 -7.30 13.92 0.54
C GLU A 57 -7.31 14.56 -0.85
N ALA A 58 -6.56 15.65 -1.03
CA ALA A 58 -6.38 16.28 -2.33
C ALA A 58 -5.71 15.33 -3.35
N GLY A 59 -4.65 14.62 -2.94
CA GLY A 59 -3.98 13.63 -3.78
C GLY A 59 -4.90 12.48 -4.21
N LEU A 60 -5.68 11.92 -3.28
CA LEU A 60 -6.66 10.86 -3.54
C LEU A 60 -7.82 11.35 -4.43
N ALA A 61 -8.31 12.57 -4.21
CA ALA A 61 -9.32 13.18 -5.07
C ALA A 61 -8.84 13.31 -6.51
N ARG A 62 -7.60 13.77 -6.73
CA ARG A 62 -6.98 13.83 -8.06
C ARG A 62 -6.94 12.44 -8.71
N ILE A 63 -6.46 11.42 -7.99
CA ILE A 63 -6.36 10.04 -8.51
C ILE A 63 -7.72 9.48 -8.91
N ARG A 64 -8.80 9.82 -8.20
CA ARG A 64 -10.18 9.40 -8.55
C ARG A 64 -10.67 9.96 -9.88
N THR A 65 -10.14 11.12 -10.29
CA THR A 65 -10.51 11.83 -11.53
C THR A 65 -9.50 11.66 -12.65
N LEU A 66 -8.34 11.05 -12.39
CA LEU A 66 -7.27 10.86 -13.36
C LEU A 66 -7.77 10.08 -14.59
N ASP A 67 -7.44 10.57 -15.78
CA ASP A 67 -7.67 9.80 -17.00
C ASP A 67 -6.63 8.68 -17.14
N LEU A 68 -7.10 7.45 -16.93
CA LEU A 68 -6.28 6.24 -17.00
C LEU A 68 -6.05 5.80 -18.45
N GLN A 69 -6.90 6.21 -19.41
CA GLN A 69 -6.96 5.65 -20.76
C GLN A 69 -6.04 6.36 -21.77
N SER A 70 -5.70 7.64 -21.54
CA SER A 70 -4.89 8.43 -22.48
C SER A 70 -3.42 8.02 -22.52
N GLY A 71 -3.03 7.05 -23.34
CA GLY A 71 -1.65 6.56 -23.48
C GLY A 71 -1.52 5.16 -22.88
N SER A 72 -1.39 4.19 -23.78
CA SER A 72 -1.69 2.76 -23.58
C SER A 72 -0.64 1.96 -22.82
N ASP A 73 0.52 2.54 -22.50
CA ASP A 73 1.60 1.86 -21.82
C ASP A 73 1.69 2.22 -20.32
N LEU A 74 2.34 1.34 -19.55
CA LEU A 74 2.52 1.53 -18.12
C LEU A 74 3.30 2.83 -17.80
N ALA A 75 4.28 3.16 -18.64
CA ALA A 75 5.09 4.36 -18.47
C ALA A 75 4.29 5.64 -18.66
N GLY A 76 3.40 5.71 -19.66
CA GLY A 76 2.49 6.83 -19.84
C GLY A 76 1.55 6.99 -18.64
N LEU A 77 0.95 5.89 -18.19
CA LEU A 77 0.11 5.89 -17.00
C LEU A 77 0.86 6.43 -15.77
N CYS A 78 2.06 5.92 -15.49
CA CYS A 78 2.86 6.38 -14.36
C CYS A 78 3.29 7.84 -14.48
N ARG A 79 3.62 8.33 -15.70
CA ARG A 79 3.90 9.76 -15.92
C ARG A 79 2.73 10.65 -15.52
N ARG A 80 1.49 10.27 -15.86
CA ARG A 80 0.29 11.02 -15.46
C ARG A 80 0.00 10.87 -13.97
N LEU A 81 0.14 9.66 -13.44
CA LEU A 81 -0.11 9.38 -12.03
C LEU A 81 0.81 10.23 -11.13
N PHE A 82 2.09 10.35 -11.49
CA PHE A 82 3.11 11.03 -10.69
C PHE A 82 3.42 12.48 -11.10
N ALA A 83 2.70 13.04 -12.08
CA ALA A 83 2.96 14.39 -12.60
C ALA A 83 3.03 15.47 -11.50
N ASP A 84 2.12 15.39 -10.53
CA ASP A 84 2.00 16.34 -9.41
C ASP A 84 2.42 15.71 -8.07
N CYS A 85 3.36 14.77 -8.10
CA CYS A 85 3.88 14.08 -6.92
C CYS A 85 5.38 14.40 -6.74
N PRO A 86 5.72 15.56 -6.13
CA PRO A 86 7.11 15.97 -5.95
C PRO A 86 7.87 15.10 -4.95
N GLU A 87 7.20 14.60 -3.90
CA GLU A 87 7.83 13.84 -2.81
C GLU A 87 7.60 12.32 -2.94
N ASP A 88 8.47 11.53 -2.31
CA ASP A 88 8.40 10.06 -2.35
C ASP A 88 7.10 9.53 -1.73
N LEU A 89 6.62 10.23 -0.70
CA LEU A 89 5.37 9.92 -0.03
C LEU A 89 4.17 10.15 -0.95
N ASP A 90 4.15 11.23 -1.72
CA ASP A 90 3.07 11.51 -2.68
C ASP A 90 3.00 10.41 -3.74
N ARG A 91 4.15 9.98 -4.26
CA ARG A 91 4.21 8.92 -5.27
C ARG A 91 3.73 7.58 -4.71
N THR A 92 4.15 7.26 -3.49
CA THR A 92 3.73 6.02 -2.81
C THR A 92 2.22 6.02 -2.55
N VAL A 93 1.68 7.14 -2.07
CA VAL A 93 0.22 7.32 -1.88
C VAL A 93 -0.51 7.28 -3.22
N ALA A 94 0.08 7.83 -4.29
CA ALA A 94 -0.54 7.81 -5.60
C ALA A 94 -0.66 6.39 -6.18
N ALA A 95 0.40 5.59 -6.04
CA ALA A 95 0.38 4.18 -6.41
C ALA A 95 -0.66 3.40 -5.60
N PHE A 96 -0.72 3.62 -4.28
CA PHE A 96 -1.70 2.99 -3.41
C PHE A 96 -3.15 3.40 -3.75
N GLY A 97 -3.38 4.70 -3.97
CA GLY A 97 -4.68 5.24 -4.34
C GLY A 97 -5.18 4.71 -5.69
N LEU A 98 -4.29 4.48 -6.65
CA LEU A 98 -4.64 3.81 -7.92
C LEU A 98 -5.13 2.38 -7.66
N VAL A 99 -4.43 1.62 -6.82
CA VAL A 99 -4.84 0.26 -6.44
C VAL A 99 -6.22 0.27 -5.79
N CYS A 100 -6.46 1.16 -4.82
CA CYS A 100 -7.79 1.32 -4.20
C CYS A 100 -8.87 1.65 -5.24
N ARG A 101 -8.61 2.59 -6.15
CA ARG A 101 -9.54 2.94 -7.23
C ARG A 101 -9.87 1.76 -8.13
N LEU A 102 -8.87 0.96 -8.50
CA LEU A 102 -9.07 -0.20 -9.36
C LEU A 102 -9.82 -1.34 -8.64
N ALA A 103 -9.69 -1.43 -7.32
CA ALA A 103 -10.50 -2.32 -6.49
C ALA A 103 -11.96 -1.84 -6.39
N GLU A 104 -12.19 -0.53 -6.26
CA GLU A 104 -13.53 0.10 -6.30
C GLU A 104 -14.18 0.03 -7.69
N ARG A 105 -13.37 0.03 -8.76
CA ARG A 105 -13.83 0.08 -10.15
C ARG A 105 -13.12 -0.96 -11.02
N PRO A 106 -13.38 -2.27 -10.84
CA PRO A 106 -12.67 -3.33 -11.58
C PRO A 106 -12.78 -3.22 -13.10
N ARG A 107 -13.87 -2.65 -13.62
CA ARG A 107 -14.04 -2.37 -15.07
C ARG A 107 -12.95 -1.46 -15.63
N GLU A 108 -12.39 -0.55 -14.83
CA GLU A 108 -11.28 0.30 -15.25
C GLU A 108 -9.98 -0.50 -15.41
N LEU A 109 -9.72 -1.49 -14.55
CA LEU A 109 -8.56 -2.38 -14.65
C LEU A 109 -8.57 -3.15 -15.97
N HIS A 110 -9.72 -3.70 -16.36
CA HIS A 110 -9.86 -4.43 -17.64
C HIS A 110 -9.59 -3.57 -18.87
N ARG A 111 -9.75 -2.24 -18.75
CA ARG A 111 -9.46 -1.27 -19.82
C ARG A 111 -8.00 -0.80 -19.82
N LEU A 112 -7.17 -1.34 -18.94
CA LEU A 112 -5.75 -1.04 -18.85
C LEU A 112 -4.95 -2.32 -19.13
N PRO A 113 -4.73 -2.70 -20.40
CA PRO A 113 -4.00 -3.93 -20.74
C PRO A 113 -2.63 -4.03 -20.04
N CYS A 114 -1.96 -2.89 -19.88
CA CYS A 114 -0.68 -2.79 -19.18
C CYS A 114 -0.72 -3.24 -17.70
N LEU A 115 -1.90 -3.27 -17.06
CA LEU A 115 -2.12 -3.74 -15.70
C LEU A 115 -3.00 -5.00 -15.63
N ALA A 116 -3.97 -5.15 -16.54
CA ALA A 116 -4.88 -6.28 -16.59
C ALA A 116 -4.14 -7.62 -16.71
N ASP A 117 -3.13 -7.68 -17.60
CA ASP A 117 -2.33 -8.90 -17.81
C ASP A 117 -1.53 -9.29 -16.55
N ARG A 118 -1.13 -8.30 -15.75
CA ARG A 118 -0.42 -8.52 -14.48
C ARG A 118 -1.35 -9.00 -13.38
N ALA A 119 -2.62 -8.56 -13.42
CA ALA A 119 -3.64 -8.92 -12.45
C ALA A 119 -4.31 -10.27 -12.73
N ALA A 120 -4.36 -10.69 -13.99
CA ALA A 120 -5.11 -11.86 -14.44
C ALA A 120 -4.74 -13.14 -13.68
N GLY A 121 -5.74 -13.78 -13.06
CA GLY A 121 -5.57 -15.05 -12.34
C GLY A 121 -4.78 -14.97 -11.03
N ARG A 122 -4.46 -13.76 -10.54
CA ARG A 122 -3.71 -13.55 -9.29
C ARG A 122 -4.68 -13.19 -8.15
N PRO A 123 -4.72 -13.96 -7.04
CA PRO A 123 -5.57 -13.61 -5.89
C PRO A 123 -5.13 -12.30 -5.22
N ASP A 124 -3.84 -11.98 -5.29
CA ASP A 124 -3.22 -10.77 -4.71
C ASP A 124 -2.88 -9.74 -5.79
N TRP A 125 -3.70 -9.62 -6.84
CA TRP A 125 -3.43 -8.76 -8.00
C TRP A 125 -3.08 -7.30 -7.62
N GLN A 126 -3.59 -6.81 -6.49
CA GLN A 126 -3.29 -5.47 -5.97
C GLN A 126 -1.79 -5.29 -5.71
N SER A 127 -1.12 -6.33 -5.24
CA SER A 127 0.32 -6.33 -5.03
C SER A 127 1.07 -6.27 -6.37
N GLU A 128 0.61 -7.01 -7.37
CA GLU A 128 1.21 -7.02 -8.71
C GLU A 128 1.08 -5.65 -9.41
N VAL A 129 -0.08 -5.00 -9.27
CA VAL A 129 -0.30 -3.65 -9.80
C VAL A 129 0.54 -2.62 -9.04
N PHE A 130 0.57 -2.69 -7.71
CA PHE A 130 1.36 -1.78 -6.89
C PHE A 130 2.84 -1.86 -7.25
N GLU A 131 3.39 -3.07 -7.34
CA GLU A 131 4.80 -3.30 -7.69
C GLU A 131 5.14 -2.75 -9.08
N ALA A 132 4.29 -3.02 -10.07
CA ALA A 132 4.48 -2.52 -11.43
C ALA A 132 4.51 -0.99 -11.49
N VAL A 133 3.59 -0.33 -10.78
CA VAL A 133 3.51 1.13 -10.73
C VAL A 133 4.70 1.72 -9.96
N MET A 134 5.06 1.14 -8.81
CA MET A 134 6.19 1.59 -8.00
C MET A 134 7.53 1.45 -8.73
N SER A 135 7.69 0.46 -9.61
CA SER A 135 8.90 0.29 -10.42
C SER A 135 9.24 1.50 -11.31
N LEU A 136 8.24 2.33 -11.63
CA LEU A 136 8.39 3.55 -12.44
C LEU A 136 8.23 4.85 -11.63
N SER A 137 8.15 4.76 -10.30
CA SER A 137 7.97 5.92 -9.42
C SER A 137 9.26 6.67 -9.09
N GLY A 138 10.42 6.03 -9.27
CA GLY A 138 11.71 6.51 -8.77
C GLY A 138 11.90 6.34 -7.26
N VAL A 139 10.88 5.89 -6.53
CA VAL A 139 10.97 5.57 -5.10
C VAL A 139 11.52 4.15 -4.93
N PRO A 140 12.63 3.93 -4.21
CA PRO A 140 13.12 2.58 -3.94
C PRO A 140 12.06 1.76 -3.23
N CYS A 141 11.68 0.63 -3.82
CA CYS A 141 10.62 -0.24 -3.33
C CYS A 141 11.11 -1.69 -3.33
N GLN A 142 10.86 -2.42 -2.24
CA GLN A 142 11.19 -3.82 -2.09
C GLN A 142 9.95 -4.63 -1.74
N ARG A 143 9.63 -5.62 -2.56
CA ARG A 143 8.63 -6.63 -2.27
C ARG A 143 9.13 -7.51 -1.12
N LEU A 144 8.25 -7.75 -0.15
CA LEU A 144 8.45 -8.60 1.01
C LEU A 144 7.42 -9.72 0.93
N GLU A 145 7.87 -10.96 0.95
CA GLU A 145 7.00 -12.12 0.89
C GLU A 145 7.07 -12.89 2.20
N GLY A 146 5.91 -13.36 2.67
CA GLY A 146 5.85 -14.10 3.92
C GLY A 146 4.41 -14.42 4.31
N LEU A 147 4.25 -15.00 5.49
CA LEU A 147 2.95 -15.43 5.99
C LEU A 147 2.10 -14.23 6.42
N LYS A 148 0.99 -13.95 5.72
CA LYS A 148 0.04 -12.90 6.09
C LYS A 148 -0.89 -13.37 7.20
N LYS A 149 -1.05 -12.51 8.20
CA LYS A 149 -2.13 -12.64 9.18
C LYS A 149 -3.42 -12.10 8.56
N GLY A 150 -4.32 -12.99 8.11
CA GLY A 150 -5.67 -12.64 7.62
C GLY A 150 -6.70 -12.35 8.73
N ALA A 151 -7.92 -11.99 8.35
CA ALA A 151 -9.11 -12.24 9.16
C ALA A 151 -9.58 -13.68 8.86
N ASN A 152 -10.10 -14.41 9.86
CA ASN A 152 -10.70 -15.76 9.74
C ASN A 152 -9.82 -17.00 10.00
N TYR A 153 -8.64 -16.93 10.61
CA TYR A 153 -8.02 -18.16 11.15
C TYR A 153 -8.59 -18.49 12.52
N ALA A 154 -8.94 -19.76 12.72
CA ALA A 154 -9.19 -20.31 14.05
C ALA A 154 -7.85 -20.44 14.82
N THR A 155 -7.91 -20.39 16.15
CA THR A 155 -6.75 -20.68 17.01
C THR A 155 -6.17 -22.05 16.67
N GLY A 156 -4.86 -22.13 16.41
CA GLY A 156 -4.16 -23.37 16.04
C GLY A 156 -4.14 -23.67 14.53
N HIS A 157 -4.75 -22.83 13.69
CA HIS A 157 -4.70 -23.00 12.24
C HIS A 157 -3.28 -22.76 11.70
N ARG A 158 -2.67 -23.80 11.10
CA ARG A 158 -1.40 -23.69 10.37
C ARG A 158 -1.70 -23.14 8.98
N SER A 159 -1.47 -21.84 8.82
CA SER A 159 -1.72 -21.14 7.56
C SER A 159 -0.52 -21.25 6.62
N HIS A 160 -0.76 -21.65 5.38
CA HIS A 160 0.19 -21.52 4.26
C HIS A 160 0.07 -20.15 3.55
N VAL A 161 -0.75 -19.23 4.07
CA VAL A 161 -1.16 -18.04 3.33
C VAL A 161 0.01 -17.06 3.28
N GLY A 162 0.83 -17.24 2.26
CA GLY A 162 1.79 -16.26 1.80
C GLY A 162 1.06 -15.04 1.24
N GLY A 163 1.72 -13.89 1.28
CA GLY A 163 1.33 -12.72 0.49
C GLY A 163 2.45 -11.70 0.47
N ALA A 164 2.21 -10.62 -0.28
CA ALA A 164 3.21 -9.58 -0.51
C ALA A 164 2.92 -8.29 0.25
N TRP A 165 3.96 -7.73 0.84
CA TRP A 165 4.02 -6.36 1.33
C TRP A 165 5.15 -5.63 0.63
N PHE A 166 5.23 -4.33 0.86
CA PHE A 166 6.24 -3.49 0.26
C PHE A 166 6.94 -2.67 1.34
N ALA A 167 8.27 -2.65 1.31
CA ALA A 167 9.05 -1.62 1.95
C ALA A 167 9.35 -0.54 0.91
N CYS A 168 8.77 0.65 1.08
CA CYS A 168 9.02 1.82 0.24
C CYS A 168 9.95 2.77 0.99
N PHE A 169 11.01 3.24 0.35
CA PHE A 169 11.95 4.18 0.96
C PHE A 169 11.45 5.61 0.76
N VAL A 170 10.85 6.17 1.81
CA VAL A 170 10.18 7.46 1.78
C VAL A 170 10.93 8.44 2.68
N ASP A 171 11.41 9.54 2.10
CA ASP A 171 12.06 10.64 2.79
C ASP A 171 13.16 10.18 3.76
N GLY A 172 14.00 9.23 3.32
CA GLY A 172 15.12 8.72 4.11
C GLY A 172 14.82 7.53 5.02
N GLU A 173 13.61 6.96 4.99
CA GLU A 173 13.22 5.85 5.87
C GLU A 173 12.42 4.77 5.14
N TRP A 174 12.55 3.50 5.56
CA TRP A 174 11.70 2.43 5.07
C TRP A 174 10.30 2.47 5.68
N ARG A 175 9.29 2.46 4.82
CA ARG A 175 7.87 2.46 5.18
C ARG A 175 7.19 1.21 4.66
N HIS A 176 6.50 0.53 5.56
CA HIS A 176 5.73 -0.67 5.23
C HIS A 176 4.38 -0.31 4.60
N VAL A 177 4.10 -0.87 3.44
CA VAL A 177 2.85 -0.71 2.68
C VAL A 177 2.26 -2.09 2.40
N ASP A 178 0.99 -2.28 2.76
CA ASP A 178 0.21 -3.45 2.35
C ASP A 178 -0.82 -3.01 1.31
N ALA A 179 -0.54 -3.26 0.03
CA ALA A 179 -1.41 -2.85 -1.08
C ALA A 179 -2.80 -3.52 -1.02
N ILE A 180 -2.92 -4.63 -0.32
CA ILE A 180 -4.17 -5.38 -0.15
C ILE A 180 -5.00 -4.78 0.99
N TRP A 181 -4.39 -4.31 2.08
CA TRP A 181 -5.13 -4.00 3.31
C TRP A 181 -6.13 -2.84 3.20
N GLY A 182 -5.86 -1.84 2.34
CA GLY A 182 -6.82 -0.76 2.05
C GLY A 182 -7.60 -0.92 0.74
N SER A 183 -7.46 -2.06 0.07
CA SER A 183 -8.21 -2.42 -1.14
C SER A 183 -9.05 -3.70 -0.97
N ALA A 184 -8.77 -4.48 0.07
CA ALA A 184 -9.50 -5.68 0.45
C ALA A 184 -10.77 -5.31 1.21
N GLY A 185 -11.90 -5.81 0.69
CA GLY A 185 -13.24 -5.43 1.11
C GLY A 185 -14.16 -5.14 -0.08
N LEU A 186 -13.59 -4.95 -1.27
CA LEU A 186 -14.34 -4.76 -2.51
C LEU A 186 -14.15 -6.01 -3.37
N PRO A 187 -15.20 -6.82 -3.59
CA PRO A 187 -15.09 -8.01 -4.40
C PRO A 187 -14.56 -7.67 -5.80
N LEU A 188 -13.62 -8.47 -6.31
CA LEU A 188 -13.39 -8.56 -7.75
C LEU A 188 -14.75 -8.84 -8.40
N ALA A 189 -15.08 -8.14 -9.48
CA ALA A 189 -16.39 -8.15 -10.12
C ALA A 189 -16.99 -9.53 -10.45
N ALA A 190 -16.21 -10.62 -10.36
CA ALA A 190 -16.71 -11.99 -10.40
C ALA A 190 -17.73 -12.31 -9.28
N ASP A 191 -17.58 -11.74 -8.09
CA ASP A 191 -18.55 -11.92 -7.00
C ASP A 191 -19.68 -10.86 -7.04
N ALA A 192 -19.49 -9.76 -7.77
CA ALA A 192 -20.51 -8.72 -7.93
C ALA A 192 -21.64 -9.16 -8.88
N GLU A 193 -21.32 -9.85 -9.99
CA GLU A 193 -22.35 -10.43 -10.86
C GLU A 193 -23.12 -11.56 -10.16
N ALA A 194 -22.44 -12.38 -9.34
CA ALA A 194 -23.10 -13.41 -8.54
C ALA A 194 -24.00 -12.80 -7.44
N SER A 195 -23.60 -11.69 -6.83
CA SER A 195 -24.39 -10.98 -5.81
C SER A 195 -25.57 -10.20 -6.39
N GLU A 196 -25.44 -9.56 -7.56
CA GLU A 196 -26.58 -8.89 -8.22
C GLU A 196 -27.60 -9.92 -8.74
N ALA A 197 -27.15 -11.05 -9.27
CA ALA A 197 -28.04 -12.14 -9.71
C ALA A 197 -28.79 -12.79 -8.51
N ALA A 198 -28.14 -12.91 -7.35
CA ALA A 198 -28.78 -13.44 -6.15
C ALA A 198 -29.81 -12.48 -5.52
N VAL A 199 -29.60 -11.17 -5.63
CA VAL A 199 -30.55 -10.15 -5.14
C VAL A 199 -31.70 -9.93 -6.12
N ALA A 200 -31.49 -10.10 -7.43
CA ALA A 200 -32.56 -10.02 -8.43
C ALA A 200 -33.47 -11.27 -8.47
N ALA A 201 -33.04 -12.38 -7.87
CA ALA A 201 -33.77 -13.65 -7.82
C ALA A 201 -34.51 -13.88 -6.48
N ALA A 202 -34.46 -12.94 -5.54
CA ALA A 202 -35.16 -12.95 -4.25
C ALA A 202 -36.31 -11.93 -4.24
#